data_AF-A0A2W5P1U6-F1
#
_entry.id   AF-A0A2W5P1U6-F1
#
_cell.length_a   1.000
_cell.length_b   1.000
_cell.length_c   1.000
_cell.angle_alpha   90.00
_cell.angle_beta   90.00
_cell.angle_gamma   90.00
#
_symmetry.space_group_name_H-M   'P 1'
#
loop_
_entity.id
_entity.type
_entity.pdbx_description
1 polymer ?
#
loop_
_entity_poly.entity_id
_entity_poly.type
_entity_poly.pdbx_seq_one_letter_code
_entity_poly.pdbx_strand_id
1 'polypeptide(L)'
;LKVLLPEVDALWGVPQPPQHHPEVDTGVHLMMVLDMSARLAAPLPVRFACLTHDLGKATTPADVLPRHIGHEQRSARLLAGVCERWRVPTEVRELAEVVAREHGNIHRSEGFEAAALVRLLDRCDAFRKPQRFGAALLACECDARGRLGMEDAHYPQRPRLLRALEVAQAVPTEGIAREAAARGAKGPQIGQAIHAARVAAVAAATL
;
A
#
# COMPACT_ATOMS: atom_id res chain seq x y z
N LEU A 1 8.98 -6.16 23.36
CA LEU A 1 9.02 -4.87 22.63
C LEU A 1 8.39 -3.71 23.43
N LYS A 2 7.61 -4.01 24.48
CA LYS A 2 6.95 -3.12 25.46
C LYS A 2 7.47 -1.69 25.64
N VAL A 3 8.79 -1.50 25.74
CA VAL A 3 9.38 -0.18 26.00
C VAL A 3 9.77 0.55 24.72
N LEU A 4 10.32 -0.17 23.73
CA LEU A 4 10.90 0.43 22.53
C LEU A 4 9.87 0.65 21.42
N LEU A 5 9.00 -0.34 21.21
CA LEU A 5 7.96 -0.35 20.17
C LEU A 5 6.68 -1.01 20.72
N PRO A 6 5.99 -0.38 21.68
CA PRO A 6 4.78 -0.92 22.28
C PRO A 6 3.68 -1.23 21.26
N GLU A 7 3.64 -0.49 20.14
CA GLU A 7 2.67 -0.69 19.06
C GLU A 7 2.80 -2.07 18.41
N VAL A 8 4.02 -2.61 18.30
CA VAL A 8 4.26 -3.97 17.81
C VAL A 8 4.05 -5.01 18.92
N ASP A 9 4.44 -4.70 20.16
CA ASP A 9 4.19 -5.58 21.30
C ASP A 9 2.71 -5.90 21.48
N ALA A 10 1.84 -4.94 21.18
CA ALA A 10 0.39 -5.06 21.29
C ALA A 10 -0.27 -5.92 20.18
N LEU A 11 0.47 -6.40 19.18
CA LEU A 11 -0.08 -7.25 18.11
C LEU A 11 -0.17 -8.73 18.51
N TRP A 12 0.60 -9.16 19.51
CA TRP A 12 0.60 -10.55 19.98
C TRP A 12 -0.74 -10.88 20.66
N GLY A 13 -1.36 -11.98 20.26
CA GLY A 13 -2.66 -12.44 20.72
C GLY A 13 -3.85 -11.79 19.98
N VAL A 14 -3.61 -10.87 19.04
CA VAL A 14 -4.69 -10.22 18.28
C VAL A 14 -5.13 -11.14 17.15
N PRO A 15 -6.38 -11.64 17.15
CA PRO A 15 -6.84 -12.66 16.21
C PRO A 15 -7.18 -12.07 14.84
N GLN A 16 -6.79 -12.80 13.80
CA GLN A 16 -7.06 -12.54 12.39
C GLN A 16 -8.00 -13.61 11.80
N PRO A 17 -8.67 -13.33 10.66
CA PRO A 17 -9.55 -14.30 10.01
C PRO A 17 -8.75 -15.51 9.49
N PRO A 18 -8.99 -16.74 9.99
CA PRO A 18 -8.18 -17.91 9.63
C PRO A 18 -8.17 -18.26 8.13
N GLN A 19 -9.21 -17.86 7.40
CA GLN A 19 -9.32 -18.07 5.95
C GLN A 19 -8.27 -17.30 5.15
N HIS A 20 -7.78 -16.19 5.70
CA HIS A 20 -6.78 -15.33 5.05
C HIS A 20 -5.45 -15.35 5.78
N HIS A 21 -5.46 -15.69 7.08
CA HIS A 21 -4.33 -15.72 7.98
C HIS A 21 -4.35 -17.04 8.76
N PRO A 22 -3.86 -18.15 8.18
CA PRO A 22 -3.93 -19.47 8.82
C PRO A 22 -3.17 -19.53 10.16
N GLU A 23 -2.19 -18.65 10.36
CA GLU A 23 -1.47 -18.44 11.62
C GLU A 23 -2.34 -17.82 12.73
N VAL A 24 -3.46 -17.18 12.37
CA VAL A 24 -4.44 -16.50 13.23
C VAL A 24 -3.90 -15.30 14.01
N ASP A 25 -2.68 -15.36 14.53
CA ASP A 25 -2.11 -14.33 15.39
C ASP A 25 -1.43 -13.21 14.56
N THR A 26 -1.79 -11.96 14.84
CA THR A 26 -1.23 -10.80 14.12
C THR A 26 0.26 -10.59 14.38
N GLY A 27 0.75 -10.90 15.59
CA GLY A 27 2.16 -10.85 15.93
C GLY A 27 2.98 -11.94 15.22
N VAL A 28 2.43 -13.16 15.14
CA VAL A 28 3.04 -14.25 14.37
C VAL A 28 3.09 -13.89 12.88
N HIS A 29 1.98 -13.40 12.31
CA HIS A 29 1.91 -12.91 10.93
C HIS A 29 3.02 -11.89 10.66
N LEU A 30 3.15 -10.87 11.52
CA LEU A 30 4.19 -9.85 11.37
C LEU A 30 5.61 -10.42 11.27
N MET A 31 5.94 -11.43 12.08
CA MET A 31 7.26 -12.06 12.02
C MET A 31 7.48 -12.80 10.70
N MET A 32 6.45 -13.49 10.19
CA MET A 32 6.51 -14.16 8.89
C MET A 32 6.66 -13.16 7.73
N VAL A 33 6.00 -11.99 7.81
CA VAL A 33 6.20 -10.89 6.84
C VAL A 33 7.64 -10.38 6.88
N LEU A 34 8.24 -10.24 8.06
CA LEU A 34 9.64 -9.81 8.20
C LEU A 34 10.62 -10.85 7.65
N ASP A 35 10.39 -12.14 7.90
CA ASP A 35 11.17 -13.23 7.32
C ASP A 35 11.06 -13.24 5.79
N MET A 36 9.86 -13.02 5.25
CA MET A 36 9.66 -12.88 3.81
C MET A 36 10.41 -11.66 3.24
N SER A 37 10.37 -10.52 3.93
CA SER A 37 11.12 -9.33 3.52
C SER A 37 12.63 -9.58 3.51
N ALA A 38 13.13 -10.43 4.41
CA ALA A 38 14.52 -10.85 4.41
C ALA A 38 14.82 -11.80 3.24
N ARG A 39 13.96 -12.79 2.99
CA ARG A 39 14.06 -13.74 1.87
C ARG A 39 14.08 -13.04 0.51
N LEU A 40 13.26 -12.00 0.34
CA LEU A 40 13.22 -11.19 -0.89
C LEU A 40 14.31 -10.11 -0.96
N ALA A 41 15.27 -10.11 -0.03
CA ALA A 41 16.34 -9.13 0.07
C ALA A 41 15.84 -7.67 0.04
N ALA A 42 14.69 -7.41 0.66
CA ALA A 42 14.05 -6.11 0.63
C ALA A 42 14.94 -5.04 1.30
N PRO A 43 14.98 -3.80 0.78
CA PRO A 43 15.76 -2.73 1.37
C PRO A 43 15.13 -2.23 2.67
N LEU A 44 15.90 -1.50 3.48
CA LEU A 44 15.46 -1.00 4.80
C LEU A 44 14.09 -0.29 4.78
N PRO A 45 13.79 0.63 3.84
CA PRO A 45 12.47 1.26 3.78
C PRO A 45 11.31 0.25 3.68
N VAL A 46 11.49 -0.83 2.91
CA VAL A 46 10.47 -1.87 2.72
C VAL A 46 10.31 -2.72 3.97
N ARG A 47 11.43 -3.11 4.62
CA ARG A 47 11.39 -3.86 5.89
C ARG A 47 10.72 -3.06 7.00
N PHE A 48 10.97 -1.76 7.07
CA PHE A 48 10.30 -0.89 8.02
C PHE A 48 8.80 -0.75 7.71
N ALA A 49 8.42 -0.60 6.43
CA ALA A 49 7.02 -0.60 6.04
C ALA A 49 6.31 -1.92 6.42
N CYS A 50 6.97 -3.06 6.20
CA CYS A 50 6.50 -4.38 6.65
C CYS A 50 6.30 -4.42 8.18
N LEU A 51 7.26 -3.93 8.95
CA LEU A 51 7.18 -3.88 10.42
C LEU A 51 5.95 -3.10 10.91
N THR A 52 5.52 -2.07 10.18
CA THR A 52 4.54 -1.09 10.67
C THR A 52 3.20 -1.09 9.94
N HIS A 53 3.00 -1.91 8.91
CA HIS A 53 1.80 -1.84 8.06
C HIS A 53 0.49 -2.05 8.85
N ASP A 54 0.53 -2.91 9.86
CA ASP A 54 -0.64 -3.43 10.57
C ASP A 54 -0.79 -3.02 12.04
N LEU A 55 -0.04 -2.00 12.49
CA LEU A 55 -0.10 -1.54 13.89
C LEU A 55 -1.54 -1.24 14.37
N GLY A 56 -2.41 -0.79 13.47
CA GLY A 56 -3.81 -0.48 13.76
C GLY A 56 -4.67 -1.69 14.15
N LYS A 57 -4.21 -2.92 13.88
CA LYS A 57 -4.92 -4.15 14.28
C LYS A 57 -4.93 -4.31 15.81
N ALA A 58 -3.84 -3.92 16.50
CA ALA A 58 -3.73 -3.97 17.96
C ALA A 58 -4.80 -3.16 18.71
N THR A 59 -5.39 -2.16 18.05
CA THR A 59 -6.41 -1.26 18.64
C THR A 59 -7.80 -1.53 18.08
N THR A 60 -8.03 -2.71 17.50
CA THR A 60 -9.34 -3.09 16.96
C THR A 60 -10.34 -3.34 18.08
N PRO A 61 -11.53 -2.70 18.07
CA PRO A 61 -12.59 -2.99 19.04
C PRO A 61 -13.02 -4.46 19.00
N ALA A 62 -13.41 -5.01 20.16
CA ALA A 62 -13.74 -6.43 20.30
C ALA A 62 -14.94 -6.86 19.41
N ASP A 63 -15.93 -5.98 19.24
CA ASP A 63 -17.10 -6.17 18.38
C ASP A 63 -16.78 -6.13 16.88
N VAL A 64 -15.58 -5.66 16.51
CA VAL A 64 -15.08 -5.59 15.13
C VAL A 64 -14.13 -6.76 14.81
N LEU A 65 -13.60 -7.45 15.81
CA LEU A 65 -12.72 -8.59 15.60
C LEU A 65 -13.45 -9.76 14.91
N PRO A 66 -12.74 -10.54 14.07
CA PRO A 66 -11.36 -10.37 13.59
C PRO A 66 -11.28 -9.58 12.27
N ARG A 67 -12.29 -8.77 11.92
CA ARG A 67 -12.36 -8.12 10.58
C ARG A 67 -11.47 -6.89 10.44
N HIS A 68 -11.05 -6.30 11.57
CA HIS A 68 -10.15 -5.14 11.60
C HIS A 68 -10.58 -3.95 10.73
N ILE A 69 -11.88 -3.67 10.66
CA ILE A 69 -12.38 -2.57 9.82
C ILE A 69 -11.69 -1.25 10.20
N GLY A 70 -11.14 -0.57 9.19
CA GLY A 70 -10.46 0.73 9.34
C GLY A 70 -9.11 0.68 10.05
N HIS A 71 -8.46 -0.49 10.15
CA HIS A 71 -7.14 -0.61 10.76
C HIS A 71 -6.08 0.18 9.97
N GLU A 72 -6.19 0.31 8.65
CA GLU A 72 -5.21 1.02 7.82
C GLU A 72 -5.04 2.49 8.28
N GLN A 73 -6.15 3.18 8.55
CA GLN A 73 -6.13 4.55 9.06
C GLN A 73 -5.63 4.65 10.51
N ARG A 74 -5.80 3.59 11.31
CA ARG A 74 -5.23 3.51 12.67
C ARG A 74 -3.72 3.24 12.61
N SER A 75 -3.28 2.32 11.74
CA SER A 75 -1.86 2.03 11.47
C SER A 75 -1.13 3.30 11.08
N ALA A 76 -1.67 4.08 10.14
CA ALA A 76 -1.05 5.34 9.71
C ALA A 76 -0.92 6.37 10.84
N ARG A 77 -1.90 6.43 11.75
CA ARG A 77 -1.85 7.32 12.94
C ARG A 77 -0.80 6.86 13.95
N LEU A 78 -0.76 5.57 14.26
CA LEU A 78 0.24 5.01 15.18
C LEU A 78 1.66 5.14 14.62
N LEU A 79 1.83 4.87 13.33
CA LEU A 79 3.09 5.02 12.61
C LEU A 79 3.66 6.44 12.72
N ALA A 80 2.82 7.48 12.68
CA ALA A 80 3.28 8.87 12.82
C ALA A 80 4.01 9.09 14.15
N GLY A 81 3.45 8.58 15.25
CA GLY A 81 4.07 8.65 16.59
C GLY A 81 5.35 7.83 16.69
N VAL A 82 5.39 6.63 16.08
CA VAL A 82 6.61 5.82 16.00
C VAL A 82 7.72 6.57 15.25
N CYS A 83 7.40 7.12 14.09
CA CYS A 83 8.35 7.85 13.25
C CYS A 83 8.90 9.10 13.93
N GLU A 84 8.06 9.83 14.66
CA GLU A 84 8.48 10.98 15.46
C GLU A 84 9.43 10.57 16.59
N ARG A 85 9.02 9.58 17.40
CA ARG A 85 9.79 9.08 18.55
C ARG A 85 11.17 8.54 18.14
N TRP A 86 11.23 7.84 17.01
CA TRP A 86 12.46 7.22 16.51
C TRP A 86 13.23 8.08 15.51
N ARG A 87 12.71 9.28 15.17
CA ARG A 87 13.32 10.18 14.17
C ARG A 87 13.61 9.47 12.85
N VAL A 88 12.63 8.70 12.37
CA VAL A 88 12.75 7.88 11.16
C VAL A 88 13.02 8.78 9.94
N PRO A 89 14.00 8.45 9.08
CA PRO A 89 14.29 9.22 7.87
C PRO A 89 13.06 9.39 6.98
N THR A 90 12.94 10.56 6.33
CA THR A 90 11.77 10.92 5.53
C THR A 90 11.39 9.85 4.51
N GLU A 91 12.36 9.31 3.75
CA GLU A 91 12.08 8.30 2.71
C GLU A 91 11.50 7.01 3.28
N VAL A 92 11.98 6.57 4.44
CA VAL A 92 11.50 5.37 5.14
C VAL A 92 10.08 5.61 5.66
N ARG A 93 9.84 6.77 6.29
CA ARG A 93 8.53 7.17 6.82
C ARG A 93 7.49 7.26 5.71
N GLU A 94 7.80 7.93 4.61
CA GLU A 94 6.86 8.15 3.51
C GLU A 94 6.45 6.84 2.83
N LEU A 95 7.37 5.89 2.67
CA LEU A 95 7.03 4.56 2.16
C LEU A 95 6.11 3.82 3.13
N ALA A 96 6.47 3.78 4.41
CA ALA A 96 5.66 3.11 5.43
C ALA A 96 4.25 3.72 5.55
N GLU A 97 4.11 5.03 5.39
CA GLU A 97 2.81 5.70 5.41
C GLU A 97 1.92 5.27 4.24
N VAL A 98 2.46 5.16 3.03
CA VAL A 98 1.72 4.64 1.87
C VAL A 98 1.26 3.20 2.13
N VAL A 99 2.15 2.32 2.60
CA VAL A 99 1.83 0.92 2.86
C VAL A 99 0.79 0.79 3.98
N ALA A 100 0.95 1.51 5.09
CA ALA A 100 -0.01 1.48 6.20
C ALA A 100 -1.42 1.91 5.76
N ARG A 101 -1.55 2.87 4.85
CA ARG A 101 -2.84 3.36 4.35
C ARG A 101 -3.46 2.52 3.24
N GLU A 102 -2.64 1.96 2.35
CA GLU A 102 -3.12 1.44 1.07
C GLU A 102 -2.85 -0.05 0.85
N HIS A 103 -2.13 -0.77 1.73
CA HIS A 103 -1.83 -2.20 1.52
C HIS A 103 -3.11 -3.03 1.28
N GLY A 104 -4.18 -2.79 2.04
CA GLY A 104 -5.47 -3.45 1.84
C GLY A 104 -6.08 -3.18 0.45
N ASN A 105 -5.94 -1.97 -0.08
CA ASN A 105 -6.41 -1.63 -1.42
C ASN A 105 -5.52 -2.22 -2.52
N ILE A 106 -4.21 -2.34 -2.27
CA ILE A 106 -3.26 -3.00 -3.16
C ILE A 106 -3.62 -4.49 -3.27
N HIS A 107 -3.84 -5.19 -2.15
CA HIS A 107 -4.27 -6.59 -2.14
C HIS A 107 -5.57 -6.83 -2.92
N ARG A 108 -6.56 -5.95 -2.75
CA ARG A 108 -7.88 -6.05 -3.42
C ARG A 108 -7.89 -5.53 -4.87
N SER A 109 -6.75 -5.05 -5.38
CA SER A 109 -6.69 -4.33 -6.66
C SER A 109 -7.00 -5.18 -7.90
N GLU A 110 -6.99 -6.51 -7.80
CA GLU A 110 -7.40 -7.40 -8.89
C GLU A 110 -8.85 -7.15 -9.31
N GLY A 111 -9.73 -6.83 -8.35
CA GLY A 111 -11.14 -6.49 -8.60
C GLY A 111 -11.39 -5.02 -8.96
N PHE A 112 -10.35 -4.21 -9.17
CA PHE A 112 -10.52 -2.79 -9.47
C PHE A 112 -10.54 -2.53 -10.99
N GLU A 113 -11.58 -1.83 -11.42
CA GLU A 113 -11.68 -1.20 -12.74
C GLU A 113 -10.60 -0.12 -12.95
N ALA A 114 -10.31 0.22 -14.21
CA ALA A 114 -9.28 1.18 -14.59
C ALA A 114 -9.36 2.52 -13.82
N ALA A 115 -10.58 3.04 -13.62
CA ALA A 115 -10.79 4.28 -12.86
C ALA A 115 -10.35 4.13 -11.39
N ALA A 116 -10.62 2.98 -10.77
CA ALA A 116 -10.20 2.70 -9.40
C ALA A 116 -8.69 2.47 -9.29
N LEU A 117 -8.06 1.86 -10.30
CA LEU A 117 -6.61 1.72 -10.38
C LEU A 117 -5.91 3.08 -10.47
N VAL A 118 -6.35 3.96 -11.36
CA VAL A 118 -5.74 5.30 -11.49
C VAL A 118 -5.91 6.09 -10.19
N ARG A 119 -7.08 6.00 -9.53
CA ARG A 119 -7.26 6.61 -8.20
C ARG A 119 -6.34 6.02 -7.14
N LEU A 120 -6.06 4.72 -7.16
CA LEU A 120 -5.09 4.11 -6.25
C LEU A 120 -3.67 4.64 -6.53
N LEU A 121 -3.27 4.73 -7.79
CA LEU A 121 -1.99 5.31 -8.20
C LEU A 121 -1.83 6.76 -7.73
N ASP A 122 -2.88 7.58 -7.87
CA ASP A 122 -2.91 8.97 -7.38
C ASP A 122 -2.76 9.02 -5.85
N ARG A 123 -3.51 8.22 -5.08
CA ARG A 123 -3.41 8.19 -3.60
C ARG A 123 -2.04 7.73 -3.10
N CYS A 124 -1.37 6.85 -3.85
CA CYS A 124 0.00 6.41 -3.56
C CYS A 124 1.09 7.41 -4.01
N ASP A 125 0.70 8.53 -4.65
CA ASP A 125 1.61 9.49 -5.30
C ASP A 125 2.56 8.80 -6.31
N ALA A 126 2.07 7.74 -6.96
CA ALA A 126 2.86 6.85 -7.80
C ALA A 126 3.39 7.56 -9.07
N PHE A 127 2.65 8.54 -9.58
CA PHE A 127 3.07 9.31 -10.75
C PHE A 127 4.32 10.15 -10.52
N ARG A 128 4.47 10.73 -9.31
CA ARG A 128 5.66 11.53 -8.96
C ARG A 128 6.76 10.71 -8.33
N LYS A 129 6.41 9.59 -7.66
CA LYS A 129 7.34 8.73 -6.91
C LYS A 129 7.20 7.25 -7.35
N PRO A 130 7.44 6.92 -8.64
CA PRO A 130 7.21 5.57 -9.15
C PRO A 130 8.08 4.50 -8.47
N GLN A 131 9.32 4.83 -8.11
CA GLN A 131 10.19 3.90 -7.38
C GLN A 131 9.67 3.59 -5.97
N ARG A 132 9.10 4.59 -5.27
CA ARG A 132 8.47 4.38 -3.96
C ARG A 132 7.22 3.50 -4.08
N PHE A 133 6.45 3.67 -5.15
CA PHE A 133 5.32 2.77 -5.42
C PHE A 133 5.78 1.33 -5.66
N GLY A 134 6.82 1.11 -6.47
CA GLY A 134 7.42 -0.22 -6.64
C GLY A 134 7.89 -0.85 -5.32
N ALA A 135 8.46 -0.05 -4.42
CA ALA A 135 8.83 -0.48 -3.07
C ALA A 135 7.61 -0.81 -2.19
N ALA A 136 6.52 -0.04 -2.30
CA ALA A 136 5.27 -0.31 -1.58
C ALA A 136 4.66 -1.65 -2.04
N LEU A 137 4.67 -1.92 -3.35
CA LEU A 137 4.22 -3.20 -3.90
C LEU A 137 5.07 -4.38 -3.42
N LEU A 138 6.40 -4.18 -3.27
CA LEU A 138 7.27 -5.21 -2.69
C LEU A 138 6.93 -5.46 -1.21
N ALA A 139 6.61 -4.42 -0.43
CA ALA A 139 6.15 -4.60 0.96
C ALA A 139 4.85 -5.39 1.03
N CYS A 140 3.89 -5.09 0.15
CA CYS A 140 2.63 -5.83 0.07
C CYS A 140 2.83 -7.28 -0.40
N GLU A 141 3.79 -7.55 -1.29
CA GLU A 141 4.16 -8.92 -1.64
C GLU A 141 4.73 -9.67 -0.43
N CYS A 142 5.57 -9.02 0.38
CA CYS A 142 6.07 -9.60 1.63
C CYS A 142 4.93 -9.93 2.60
N ASP A 143 3.92 -9.05 2.71
CA ASP A 143 2.75 -9.25 3.55
C ASP A 143 1.88 -10.43 3.07
N ALA A 144 1.59 -10.49 1.76
CA ALA A 144 0.78 -11.56 1.20
C ALA A 144 1.45 -12.95 1.30
N ARG A 145 2.77 -13.00 1.11
CA ARG A 145 3.54 -14.25 1.18
C ARG A 145 4.05 -14.57 2.59
N GLY A 146 3.99 -13.60 3.51
CA GLY A 146 4.32 -13.79 4.92
C GLY A 146 3.19 -14.43 5.71
N ARG A 147 2.53 -15.45 5.16
CA ARG A 147 1.40 -16.16 5.77
C ARG A 147 1.68 -17.65 5.73
N LEU A 148 1.18 -18.36 6.74
CA LEU A 148 1.46 -19.78 6.89
C LEU A 148 0.99 -20.60 5.69
N GLY A 149 1.94 -21.26 5.01
CA GLY A 149 1.68 -22.09 3.83
C GLY A 149 1.49 -21.30 2.52
N MET A 150 1.75 -19.99 2.52
CA MET A 150 1.63 -19.12 1.35
C MET A 150 2.97 -18.48 0.93
N GLU A 151 4.08 -18.99 1.44
CA GLU A 151 5.42 -18.41 1.28
C GLU A 151 5.87 -18.33 -0.19
N ASP A 152 5.35 -19.23 -1.02
CA ASP A 152 5.63 -19.32 -2.46
C ASP A 152 4.42 -18.93 -3.32
N ALA A 153 3.36 -18.37 -2.73
CA ALA A 153 2.19 -17.92 -3.46
C ALA A 153 2.54 -16.83 -4.48
N HIS A 154 1.89 -16.88 -5.64
CA HIS A 154 2.00 -15.82 -6.63
C HIS A 154 1.29 -14.55 -6.14
N TYR A 155 1.87 -13.39 -6.43
CA TYR A 155 1.31 -12.09 -6.08
C TYR A 155 1.08 -11.23 -7.34
N PRO A 156 0.00 -11.47 -8.10
CA PRO A 156 -0.25 -10.84 -9.41
C PRO A 156 -0.48 -9.32 -9.33
N GLN A 157 -0.85 -8.80 -8.16
CA GLN A 157 -1.10 -7.38 -7.90
C GLN A 157 0.11 -6.52 -8.27
N ARG A 158 1.32 -6.99 -7.95
CA ARG A 158 2.55 -6.23 -8.18
C ARG A 158 2.83 -5.98 -9.66
N PRO A 159 2.99 -6.99 -10.54
CA PRO A 159 3.21 -6.75 -11.97
C PRO A 159 2.05 -5.99 -12.61
N ARG A 160 0.80 -6.32 -12.25
CA ARG A 160 -0.40 -5.65 -12.77
C ARG A 160 -0.43 -4.15 -12.47
N LEU A 161 -0.13 -3.76 -11.23
CA LEU A 161 -0.12 -2.35 -10.82
C LEU A 161 1.08 -1.57 -11.38
N LEU A 162 2.24 -2.22 -11.53
CA LEU A 162 3.38 -1.62 -12.24
C LEU A 162 3.03 -1.36 -13.71
N ARG A 163 2.36 -2.31 -14.37
CA ARG A 163 1.90 -2.13 -15.75
C ARG A 163 0.87 -1.01 -15.88
N ALA A 164 -0.09 -0.94 -14.95
CA ALA A 164 -1.07 0.14 -14.92
C ALA A 164 -0.40 1.52 -14.75
N LEU A 165 0.61 1.62 -13.89
CA LEU A 165 1.39 2.85 -13.71
C LEU A 165 2.13 3.25 -14.98
N GLU A 166 2.81 2.30 -15.62
CA GLU A 166 3.55 2.53 -16.88
C GLU A 166 2.62 3.09 -17.97
N VAL A 167 1.47 2.44 -18.19
CA VAL A 167 0.46 2.88 -19.16
C VAL A 167 -0.06 4.28 -18.84
N ALA A 168 -0.39 4.54 -17.58
CA ALA A 168 -0.90 5.85 -17.16
C ALA A 168 0.17 6.96 -17.21
N GLN A 169 1.46 6.63 -17.05
CA GLN A 169 2.57 7.57 -17.21
C GLN A 169 2.87 7.89 -18.68
N ALA A 170 2.59 6.97 -19.60
CA ALA A 170 2.78 7.19 -21.04
C ALA A 170 1.77 8.16 -21.67
N VAL A 171 0.72 8.55 -20.94
CA VAL A 171 -0.28 9.52 -21.43
C VAL A 171 0.35 10.90 -21.65
N PRO A 172 0.16 11.53 -22.83
CA PRO A 172 0.75 12.83 -23.16
C PRO A 172 0.03 13.98 -22.44
N THR A 173 0.28 14.12 -21.14
CA THR A 173 -0.43 15.05 -20.25
C THR A 173 -0.26 16.53 -20.64
N GLU A 174 0.87 16.90 -21.24
CA GLU A 174 1.13 18.29 -21.65
C GLU A 174 0.21 18.75 -22.78
N GLY A 175 0.01 17.91 -23.80
CA GLY A 175 -0.92 18.21 -24.90
C GLY A 175 -2.35 18.37 -24.40
N ILE A 176 -2.79 17.43 -23.56
CA ILE A 176 -4.11 17.45 -22.93
C ILE A 176 -4.31 18.73 -22.11
N ALA A 177 -3.29 19.12 -21.32
CA ALA A 177 -3.34 20.33 -20.51
C ALA A 177 -3.44 21.59 -21.36
N ARG A 178 -2.66 21.69 -22.44
CA ARG A 178 -2.69 22.83 -23.37
C ARG A 178 -4.04 22.95 -24.07
N GLU A 179 -4.60 21.85 -24.57
CA GLU A 179 -5.92 21.83 -25.22
C GLU A 179 -7.06 22.16 -24.26
N ALA A 180 -6.99 21.69 -23.01
CA ALA A 180 -7.95 22.04 -21.98
C ALA A 180 -7.87 23.53 -21.64
N ALA A 181 -6.66 24.07 -21.43
CA ALA A 181 -6.45 25.48 -21.15
C ALA A 181 -6.92 26.40 -22.31
N ALA A 182 -6.66 26.01 -23.56
CA ALA A 182 -7.13 26.72 -24.75
C ALA A 182 -8.66 26.81 -24.84
N ARG A 183 -9.37 25.83 -24.26
CA ARG A 183 -10.83 25.82 -24.13
C ARG A 183 -11.35 26.56 -22.88
N GLY A 184 -10.47 27.27 -22.16
CA GLY A 184 -10.80 28.04 -20.96
C GLY A 184 -10.86 27.20 -19.67
N ALA A 185 -10.39 25.95 -19.69
CA ALA A 185 -10.38 25.11 -18.49
C ALA A 185 -9.39 25.65 -17.44
N LYS A 186 -9.76 25.56 -16.16
CA LYS A 186 -8.92 25.93 -15.01
C LYS A 186 -8.22 24.70 -14.41
N GLY A 187 -7.25 24.92 -13.52
CA GLY A 187 -6.40 23.87 -12.91
C GLY A 187 -7.13 22.56 -12.55
N PRO A 188 -8.25 22.57 -11.79
CA PRO A 188 -8.98 21.35 -11.46
C PRO A 188 -9.57 20.63 -12.67
N GLN A 189 -10.07 21.35 -13.68
CA GLN A 189 -10.63 20.79 -14.91
C GLN A 189 -9.53 20.20 -15.80
N ILE A 190 -8.34 20.81 -15.82
CA ILE A 190 -7.16 20.26 -16.49
C ILE A 190 -6.75 18.95 -15.81
N GLY A 191 -6.72 18.91 -14.48
CA GLY A 191 -6.46 17.69 -13.72
C GLY A 191 -7.46 16.57 -14.01
N GLN A 192 -8.76 16.90 -14.11
CA GLN A 192 -9.81 15.95 -14.49
C GLN A 192 -9.63 15.41 -15.91
N ALA A 193 -9.25 16.27 -16.87
CA ALA A 193 -8.99 15.84 -18.25
C ALA A 193 -7.80 14.86 -18.32
N ILE A 194 -6.71 15.16 -17.61
CA ILE A 194 -5.55 14.26 -17.50
C ILE A 194 -5.93 12.94 -16.84
N HIS A 195 -6.69 12.99 -15.73
CA HIS A 195 -7.17 11.78 -15.05
C HIS A 195 -8.04 10.92 -15.98
N ALA A 196 -9.00 11.53 -16.69
CA ALA A 196 -9.86 10.82 -17.63
C ALA A 196 -9.05 10.14 -18.75
N ALA A 197 -8.03 10.81 -19.29
CA ALA A 197 -7.15 10.24 -20.31
C ALA A 197 -6.33 9.05 -19.78
N ARG A 198 -5.82 9.13 -18.54
CA ARG A 198 -5.16 8.00 -17.87
C ARG A 198 -6.09 6.82 -17.67
N VAL A 199 -7.32 7.07 -17.23
CA VAL A 199 -8.33 6.03 -17.06
C VAL A 199 -8.63 5.35 -18.39
N ALA A 200 -8.82 6.11 -19.46
CA ALA A 200 -9.05 5.56 -20.79
C ALA A 200 -7.87 4.70 -21.29
N ALA A 201 -6.63 5.18 -21.08
CA ALA A 201 -5.43 4.42 -21.45
C ALA A 201 -5.30 3.11 -20.68
N VAL A 202 -5.51 3.12 -19.37
CA VAL A 202 -5.47 1.91 -18.52
C VAL A 202 -6.60 0.95 -18.88
N ALA A 203 -7.80 1.46 -19.20
CA ALA A 203 -8.94 0.62 -19.61
C ALA A 203 -8.71 -0.09 -20.95
N ALA A 204 -7.95 0.53 -21.86
CA ALA A 204 -7.62 -0.05 -23.17
C ALA A 204 -6.42 -1.02 -23.13
N ALA A 205 -5.70 -1.10 -22.01
CA ALA A 205 -4.49 -1.91 -21.89
C ALA A 205 -4.79 -3.29 -21.29
N THR A 206 -4.08 -4.31 -21.77
CA THR A 206 -3.96 -5.58 -21.07
C THR A 206 -2.98 -5.40 -19.90
N LEU A 207 -3.44 -5.67 -18.68
CA LEU A 207 -2.68 -5.52 -17.43
C LEU A 207 -2.21 -6.87 -16.88
#